data_AF-A0A8B8ANK1-F1
#
_entry.id   AF-A0A8B8ANK1-F1
#
_cell.length_a   1.000
_cell.length_b   1.000
_cell.length_c   1.000
_cell.angle_alpha   90.00
_cell.angle_beta   90.00
_cell.angle_gamma   90.00
#
_symmetry.space_group_name_H-M   'P 1'
#
loop_
_entity.id
_entity.type
_entity.pdbx_description
1 polymer ?
#
loop_
_entity_poly.entity_id
_entity_poly.type
_entity_poly.pdbx_seq_one_letter_code
_entity_poly.pdbx_strand_id
1 'polypeptide(L)'
;MSFLVRNCPVNDKMCRKNTKKGLSLIIFLLTTEIVGVSDIKSTFPSPDVVIPRNKQEYVRLTQYLNCSNGTVPIYLLNGENETVLRCFEDVKITGKYCAELNNGVIQERYSAFCGNFSVTPCVFRYNASESYTYFECFEKYGGIPSPLERINKIKTLEIEKSRLMKKYDELKTTNICHWLIPITVALLLLILYVFLAGFFIRKFKYNEDITYLQFLKSLCAFRRNLYQVSCEGKDLCLRANASFSKRKSGFIAKSADEVSISNLSIREDKENDVNSELLDLDGEGNPISIGKTTALINWR
;
A
#
# COMPACT_ATOMS: atom_id res chain seq x y z
N MET A 1 7.28 89.19 6.72
CA MET A 1 7.34 87.75 7.00
C MET A 1 8.01 87.08 5.81
N SER A 2 9.19 86.52 6.05
CA SER A 2 10.13 86.08 5.01
C SER A 2 9.70 84.76 4.38
N PHE A 3 9.60 84.73 3.05
CA PHE A 3 9.47 83.50 2.28
C PHE A 3 10.88 82.94 2.01
N LEU A 4 11.21 81.83 2.69
CA LEU A 4 12.39 81.04 2.37
C LEU A 4 12.03 80.03 1.28
N VAL A 5 12.46 80.35 0.06
CA VAL A 5 12.54 79.43 -1.07
C VAL A 5 13.55 78.33 -0.71
N ARG A 6 13.12 77.07 -0.67
CA ARG A 6 14.03 75.91 -0.72
C ARG A 6 13.84 75.18 -2.04
N ASN A 7 14.86 75.30 -2.87
CA ASN A 7 15.09 74.48 -4.04
C ASN A 7 15.30 73.02 -3.62
N CYS A 8 14.51 72.11 -4.19
CA CYS A 8 14.81 70.68 -4.17
C CYS A 8 15.61 70.32 -5.43
N PRO A 9 16.72 69.58 -5.31
CA PRO A 9 17.49 69.15 -6.46
C PRO A 9 16.76 68.04 -7.23
N VAL A 10 16.64 68.23 -8.54
CA VAL A 10 16.28 67.21 -9.52
C VAL A 10 17.33 66.12 -9.46
N ASN A 11 16.93 64.93 -8.99
CA ASN A 11 17.79 63.76 -8.97
C ASN A 11 17.16 62.71 -9.90
N ASP A 12 17.69 62.64 -11.12
CA ASP A 12 17.38 61.64 -12.13
C ASP A 12 17.73 60.23 -11.62
N LYS A 13 16.79 59.60 -10.91
CA LYS A 13 16.85 58.17 -10.64
C LYS A 13 15.98 57.43 -11.63
N MET A 14 16.67 56.95 -12.67
CA MET A 14 16.23 55.89 -13.58
C MET A 14 15.27 54.90 -12.91
N CYS A 15 14.03 54.87 -13.39
CA CYS A 15 13.06 53.82 -13.13
C CYS A 15 13.60 52.47 -13.64
N ARG A 16 14.25 51.71 -12.76
CA ARG A 16 14.66 50.33 -13.03
C ARG A 16 13.40 49.46 -13.04
N LYS A 17 12.83 49.23 -14.22
CA LYS A 17 11.69 48.31 -14.43
C LYS A 17 12.01 46.97 -13.79
N ASN A 18 11.16 46.59 -12.83
CA ASN A 18 11.39 45.50 -11.89
C ASN A 18 11.02 44.16 -12.54
N THR A 19 11.92 43.59 -13.35
CA THR A 19 11.77 42.28 -14.02
C THR A 19 11.87 41.08 -13.08
N LYS A 20 12.05 41.30 -11.76
CA LYS A 20 12.26 40.24 -10.76
C LYS A 20 11.03 39.39 -10.45
N LYS A 21 9.81 39.82 -10.78
CA LYS A 21 8.57 39.10 -10.40
C LYS A 21 8.29 37.87 -11.28
N GLY A 22 8.78 37.82 -12.52
CA GLY A 22 8.49 36.71 -13.43
C GLY A 22 9.24 35.40 -13.13
N LEU A 23 10.47 35.48 -12.61
CA LEU A 23 11.31 34.29 -12.42
C LEU A 23 10.95 33.47 -11.18
N SER A 24 10.34 34.09 -10.16
CA SER A 24 9.97 33.42 -8.90
C SER A 24 8.78 32.46 -9.06
N LEU A 25 7.88 32.74 -10.01
CA LEU A 25 6.68 31.91 -10.24
C LEU A 25 7.05 30.55 -10.85
N ILE A 26 8.04 30.52 -11.73
CA ILE A 26 8.50 29.30 -12.42
C ILE A 26 9.15 28.31 -11.45
N ILE A 27 9.90 28.82 -10.45
CA ILE A 27 10.55 27.97 -9.43
C ILE A 27 9.50 27.37 -8.48
N PHE A 28 8.46 28.13 -8.14
CA PHE A 28 7.40 27.66 -7.22
C PHE A 28 6.60 26.49 -7.84
N LEU A 29 6.28 26.58 -9.13
CA LEU A 29 5.56 25.53 -9.85
C LEU A 29 6.36 24.22 -9.98
N LEU A 30 7.69 24.31 -10.09
CA LEU A 30 8.56 23.12 -10.17
C LEU A 30 8.71 22.38 -8.83
N THR A 31 8.40 23.02 -7.69
CA THR A 31 8.53 22.40 -6.36
C THR A 31 7.24 21.80 -5.81
N THR A 32 6.08 22.17 -6.35
CA THR A 32 4.78 21.75 -5.81
C THR A 32 4.28 20.38 -6.30
N GLU A 33 4.86 19.80 -7.37
CA GLU A 33 4.41 18.50 -7.89
C GLU A 33 4.95 17.26 -7.14
N ILE A 34 5.87 17.42 -6.18
CA ILE A 34 6.55 16.28 -5.52
C ILE A 34 5.89 15.86 -4.19
N VAL A 35 4.92 16.62 -3.65
CA VAL A 35 4.39 16.40 -2.27
C VAL A 35 2.96 15.81 -2.26
N GLY A 36 2.62 14.98 -3.24
CA GLY A 36 1.23 14.58 -3.50
C GLY A 36 0.86 13.11 -3.36
N VAL A 37 1.58 12.27 -2.60
CA VAL A 37 1.13 10.87 -2.35
C VAL A 37 1.56 10.40 -0.96
N SER A 38 0.87 10.86 0.07
CA SER A 38 0.94 10.24 1.39
C SER A 38 -0.36 10.52 2.11
N ASP A 39 -1.32 9.60 1.97
CA ASP A 39 -2.23 9.17 3.03
C ASP A 39 -3.25 8.17 2.46
N ILE A 40 -2.77 7.01 2.04
CA ILE A 40 -3.62 5.82 2.03
C ILE A 40 -3.68 5.37 3.48
N LYS A 41 -4.70 5.81 4.20
CA LYS A 41 -5.09 5.19 5.48
C LYS A 41 -5.14 3.68 5.26
N SER A 42 -4.19 2.96 5.86
CA SER A 42 -4.22 1.51 5.91
C SER A 42 -5.40 1.10 6.77
N THR A 43 -6.56 0.93 6.15
CA THR A 43 -7.59 0.03 6.66
C THR A 43 -6.93 -1.34 6.63
N PHE A 44 -6.27 -1.74 7.71
CA PHE A 44 -5.78 -3.10 7.84
C PHE A 44 -7.01 -3.99 7.64
N PRO A 45 -7.04 -4.85 6.60
CA PRO A 45 -8.11 -5.82 6.51
C PRO A 45 -8.07 -6.61 7.82
N SER A 46 -9.24 -6.77 8.45
CA SER A 46 -9.42 -7.78 9.49
C SER A 46 -8.66 -9.03 9.04
N PRO A 47 -7.73 -9.57 9.84
CA PRO A 47 -6.92 -10.71 9.41
C PRO A 47 -7.89 -11.75 8.87
N ASP A 48 -7.69 -12.17 7.62
CA ASP A 48 -8.59 -13.10 6.92
C ASP A 48 -8.87 -14.26 7.86
N VAL A 49 -10.08 -14.30 8.44
CA VAL A 49 -10.42 -15.34 9.41
C VAL A 49 -10.47 -16.64 8.62
N VAL A 50 -9.46 -17.48 8.82
CA VAL A 50 -9.39 -18.82 8.24
C VAL A 50 -10.02 -19.78 9.24
N ILE A 51 -11.01 -20.54 8.77
CA ILE A 51 -11.63 -21.59 9.58
C ILE A 51 -10.79 -22.87 9.44
N PRO A 52 -10.39 -23.49 10.57
CA PRO A 52 -9.63 -24.73 10.55
C PRO A 52 -10.47 -25.86 9.95
N ARG A 53 -9.82 -26.75 9.19
CA ARG A 53 -10.46 -27.94 8.59
C ARG A 53 -10.32 -29.19 9.42
N ASN A 54 -9.44 -29.17 10.41
CA ASN A 54 -9.13 -30.31 11.25
C ASN A 54 -8.64 -29.83 12.63
N LYS A 55 -8.54 -30.78 13.56
CA LYS A 55 -8.12 -30.50 14.95
C LYS A 55 -6.71 -29.90 15.04
N GLN A 56 -5.79 -30.32 14.18
CA GLN A 56 -4.41 -29.83 14.21
C GLN A 56 -4.34 -28.35 13.80
N GLU A 57 -5.05 -27.97 12.74
CA GLU A 57 -5.19 -26.57 12.33
C GLU A 57 -5.87 -25.74 13.41
N TYR A 58 -6.92 -26.28 14.03
CA TYR A 58 -7.62 -25.61 15.13
C TYR A 58 -6.66 -25.29 16.28
N VAL A 59 -5.87 -26.27 16.74
CA VAL A 59 -4.88 -26.05 17.80
C VAL A 59 -3.86 -24.99 17.37
N ARG A 60 -3.32 -25.08 16.15
CA ARG A 60 -2.35 -24.11 15.62
C ARG A 60 -2.93 -22.69 15.53
N LEU A 61 -4.17 -22.55 15.10
CA LEU A 61 -4.85 -21.26 14.94
C LEU A 61 -5.40 -20.70 16.25
N THR A 62 -5.50 -21.49 17.31
CA THR A 62 -6.01 -21.04 18.61
C THR A 62 -4.95 -20.97 19.70
N GLN A 63 -3.73 -21.44 19.43
CA GLN A 63 -2.63 -21.48 20.41
C GLN A 63 -2.26 -20.12 21.03
N TYR A 64 -2.55 -19.00 20.34
CA TYR A 64 -2.27 -17.66 20.84
C TYR A 64 -3.36 -17.13 21.79
N LEU A 65 -4.51 -17.82 21.88
CA LEU A 65 -5.60 -17.45 22.76
C LEU A 65 -5.32 -17.99 24.16
N ASN A 66 -4.89 -17.10 25.06
CA ASN A 66 -4.70 -17.41 26.46
C ASN A 66 -6.06 -17.47 27.18
N CYS A 67 -6.80 -18.56 26.98
CA CYS A 67 -8.07 -18.78 27.66
C CYS A 67 -7.85 -19.05 29.17
N SER A 68 -8.72 -18.48 30.01
CA SER A 68 -8.68 -18.66 31.47
C SER A 68 -9.20 -20.04 31.86
N ASN A 69 -8.91 -20.49 33.09
CA ASN A 69 -9.37 -21.78 33.60
C ASN A 69 -10.89 -21.94 33.44
N GLY A 70 -11.31 -22.98 32.71
CA GLY A 70 -12.71 -23.29 32.42
C GLY A 70 -13.26 -22.74 31.10
N THR A 71 -12.49 -21.90 30.40
CA THR A 71 -12.85 -21.40 29.07
C THR A 71 -12.00 -22.03 27.97
N VAL A 72 -12.58 -22.18 26.79
CA VAL A 72 -11.93 -22.72 25.60
C VAL A 72 -12.19 -21.80 24.40
N PRO A 73 -11.33 -21.77 23.39
CA PRO A 73 -11.58 -20.96 22.20
C PRO A 73 -12.73 -21.55 21.40
N ILE A 74 -13.70 -20.73 21.01
CA ILE A 74 -14.90 -21.19 20.29
C ILE A 74 -15.13 -20.29 19.07
N TYR A 75 -15.36 -20.92 17.93
CA TYR A 75 -15.87 -20.24 16.73
C TYR A 75 -17.38 -20.12 16.82
N LEU A 76 -17.91 -18.91 16.71
CA LEU A 76 -19.34 -18.62 16.80
C LEU A 76 -19.75 -17.70 15.66
N LEU A 77 -21.00 -17.84 15.22
CA LEU A 77 -21.63 -16.83 14.38
C LEU A 77 -22.03 -15.62 15.24
N ASN A 78 -21.93 -14.42 14.68
CA ASN A 78 -22.51 -13.20 15.24
C ASN A 78 -23.82 -12.89 14.48
N GLY A 79 -24.70 -12.08 15.09
CA GLY A 79 -25.97 -11.66 14.50
C GLY A 79 -25.83 -10.95 13.13
N GLU A 80 -24.65 -10.41 12.83
CA GLU A 80 -24.33 -9.70 11.58
C GLU A 80 -23.75 -10.60 10.48
N ASN A 81 -23.93 -11.93 10.57
CA ASN A 81 -23.34 -12.91 9.65
C ASN A 81 -21.81 -12.89 9.62
N GLU A 82 -21.20 -12.54 10.75
CA GLU A 82 -19.75 -12.60 10.93
C GLU A 82 -19.37 -13.81 11.76
N THR A 83 -18.13 -14.27 11.61
CA THR A 83 -17.57 -15.31 12.46
C THR A 83 -16.67 -14.68 13.51
N VAL A 84 -16.90 -15.01 14.78
CA VAL A 84 -16.09 -14.56 15.91
C VAL A 84 -15.37 -15.75 16.55
N LEU A 85 -14.13 -15.52 16.98
CA LEU A 85 -13.32 -16.49 17.72
C LEU A 85 -12.90 -15.85 19.04
N ARG A 86 -13.39 -16.37 20.17
CA ARG A 86 -13.00 -15.92 21.53
C ARG A 86 -13.06 -17.08 22.52
N CYS A 87 -12.52 -16.86 23.71
CA CYS A 87 -12.61 -17.81 24.82
C CYS A 87 -13.97 -17.70 25.51
N PHE A 88 -14.69 -18.81 25.63
CA PHE A 88 -15.96 -18.91 26.34
C PHE A 88 -16.02 -20.20 27.15
N GLU A 89 -16.97 -20.26 28.09
CA GLU A 89 -17.36 -21.54 28.69
C GLU A 89 -18.03 -22.41 27.63
N ASP A 90 -17.72 -23.70 27.65
CA ASP A 90 -18.23 -24.63 26.65
C ASP A 90 -19.70 -24.98 26.93
N VAL A 91 -20.57 -24.79 25.93
CA VAL A 91 -22.01 -24.99 26.03
C VAL A 91 -22.44 -26.05 25.02
N LYS A 92 -23.42 -26.88 25.37
CA LYS A 92 -23.99 -27.85 24.43
C LYS A 92 -24.97 -27.19 23.48
N ILE A 93 -24.75 -27.38 22.19
CA ILE A 93 -25.64 -26.96 21.12
C ILE A 93 -26.49 -28.15 20.70
N THR A 94 -27.78 -27.92 20.46
CA THR A 94 -28.76 -28.96 20.15
C THR A 94 -29.54 -28.65 18.87
N GLY A 95 -30.23 -29.65 18.32
CA GLY A 95 -31.18 -29.43 17.21
C GLY A 95 -30.57 -29.31 15.81
N LYS A 96 -29.28 -29.63 15.63
CA LYS A 96 -28.56 -29.52 14.34
C LYS A 96 -28.52 -28.07 13.79
N TYR A 97 -28.30 -27.11 14.68
CA TYR A 97 -28.09 -25.70 14.32
C TYR A 97 -26.64 -25.28 14.53
N CYS A 98 -26.19 -24.29 13.78
CA CYS A 98 -24.89 -23.65 13.99
C CYS A 98 -24.91 -22.88 15.32
N ALA A 99 -23.76 -22.81 15.99
CA ALA A 99 -23.61 -22.04 17.22
C ALA A 99 -23.50 -20.53 16.91
N GLU A 100 -24.19 -19.69 17.66
CA GLU A 100 -24.07 -18.24 17.61
C GLU A 100 -23.83 -17.61 18.98
N LEU A 101 -23.30 -16.39 18.96
CA LEU A 101 -23.21 -15.49 20.09
C LEU A 101 -24.32 -14.45 19.95
N ASN A 102 -25.32 -14.49 20.83
CA ASN A 102 -26.38 -13.50 20.87
C ASN A 102 -26.42 -12.85 22.25
N ASN A 103 -26.28 -11.52 22.31
CA ASN A 103 -26.25 -10.76 23.57
C ASN A 103 -25.24 -11.32 24.60
N GLY A 104 -24.10 -11.84 24.14
CA GLY A 104 -23.05 -12.42 24.98
C GLY A 104 -23.30 -13.86 25.44
N VAL A 105 -24.40 -14.48 25.01
CA VAL A 105 -24.76 -15.86 25.34
C VAL A 105 -24.56 -16.75 24.12
N ILE A 106 -23.94 -17.92 24.33
CA ILE A 106 -23.82 -18.96 23.30
C ILE A 106 -25.15 -19.70 23.19
N GLN A 107 -25.71 -19.77 21.98
CA GLN A 107 -26.97 -20.45 21.71
C GLN A 107 -27.04 -21.03 20.30
N GLU A 108 -28.08 -21.80 20.02
CA GLU A 108 -28.45 -22.25 18.67
C GLU A 108 -28.88 -21.08 17.78
N ARG A 109 -28.33 -21.00 16.58
CA ARG A 109 -28.85 -20.13 15.52
C ARG A 109 -29.93 -20.83 14.72
N TYR A 110 -31.19 -20.64 15.09
CA TYR A 110 -32.33 -21.30 14.43
C TYR A 110 -32.47 -20.99 12.93
N SER A 111 -31.90 -19.89 12.45
CA SER A 111 -31.85 -19.56 11.02
C SER A 111 -30.72 -20.26 10.24
N ALA A 112 -29.81 -20.94 10.93
CA ALA A 112 -28.62 -21.58 10.36
C ALA A 112 -28.64 -23.09 10.67
N PHE A 113 -29.55 -23.81 9.99
CA PHE A 113 -29.64 -25.27 10.10
C PHE A 113 -28.49 -25.95 9.36
N CYS A 114 -27.70 -26.77 10.08
CA CYS A 114 -26.53 -27.46 9.53
C CYS A 114 -26.73 -28.97 9.34
N GLY A 115 -27.93 -29.50 9.64
CA GLY A 115 -28.19 -30.93 9.56
C GLY A 115 -28.15 -31.53 8.15
N ASN A 116 -28.24 -30.69 7.12
CA ASN A 116 -28.26 -31.07 5.70
C ASN A 116 -27.03 -30.58 4.93
N PHE A 117 -25.96 -30.21 5.63
CA PHE A 117 -24.71 -29.83 4.98
C PHE A 117 -24.10 -31.01 4.22
N SER A 118 -23.47 -30.72 3.08
CA SER A 118 -23.00 -31.75 2.15
C SER A 118 -21.70 -32.39 2.58
N VAL A 119 -20.83 -31.64 3.27
CA VAL A 119 -19.50 -32.08 3.71
C VAL A 119 -19.50 -32.30 5.22
N THR A 120 -20.09 -31.39 5.99
CA THR A 120 -20.05 -31.41 7.46
C THR A 120 -21.42 -31.29 8.12
N PRO A 121 -22.32 -32.28 7.92
CA PRO A 121 -23.61 -32.29 8.60
C PRO A 121 -23.41 -32.36 10.11
N CYS A 122 -24.03 -31.43 10.83
CA CYS A 122 -23.92 -31.40 12.28
C CYS A 122 -24.79 -32.48 12.94
N VAL A 123 -24.28 -33.03 14.04
CA VAL A 123 -25.00 -34.01 14.86
C VAL A 123 -26.09 -33.33 15.69
N PHE A 124 -27.02 -34.11 16.23
CA PHE A 124 -28.14 -33.55 17.00
C PHE A 124 -27.70 -32.80 18.26
N ARG A 125 -26.59 -33.22 18.90
CA ARG A 125 -25.99 -32.55 20.06
C ARG A 125 -24.48 -32.56 19.96
N TYR A 126 -23.84 -31.40 20.10
CA TYR A 126 -22.39 -31.23 20.09
C TYR A 126 -21.98 -30.13 21.08
N ASN A 127 -20.71 -30.10 21.47
CA ASN A 127 -20.19 -29.02 22.31
C ASN A 127 -19.83 -27.82 21.43
N ALA A 128 -20.11 -26.59 21.87
CA ALA A 128 -19.81 -25.39 21.11
C ALA A 128 -18.32 -25.32 20.72
N SER A 129 -17.41 -25.81 21.58
CA SER A 129 -15.98 -25.94 21.28
C SER A 129 -15.64 -26.80 20.06
N GLU A 130 -16.55 -27.68 19.63
CA GLU A 130 -16.43 -28.52 18.43
C GLU A 130 -16.99 -27.84 17.17
N SER A 131 -17.52 -26.61 17.28
CA SER A 131 -18.15 -25.89 16.17
C SER A 131 -17.24 -25.76 14.93
N TYR A 132 -15.92 -25.70 15.14
CA TYR A 132 -14.92 -25.63 14.08
C TYR A 132 -14.99 -26.82 13.11
N THR A 133 -15.50 -27.97 13.56
CA THR A 133 -15.70 -29.16 12.70
C THR A 133 -16.81 -28.96 11.68
N TYR A 134 -17.75 -28.06 11.95
CA TYR A 134 -18.86 -27.69 11.07
C TYR A 134 -18.54 -26.42 10.30
N PHE A 135 -17.40 -26.40 9.62
CA PHE A 135 -16.89 -25.21 8.95
C PHE A 135 -17.86 -24.59 7.93
N GLU A 136 -18.75 -25.39 7.34
CA GLU A 136 -19.80 -24.91 6.43
C GLU A 136 -20.75 -23.90 7.10
N CYS A 137 -20.90 -23.94 8.43
CA CYS A 137 -21.67 -22.95 9.17
C CYS A 137 -21.11 -21.54 8.95
N PHE A 138 -19.79 -21.42 9.05
CA PHE A 138 -19.09 -20.14 8.93
C PHE A 138 -18.93 -19.72 7.47
N GLU A 139 -18.85 -20.69 6.55
CA GLU A 139 -18.80 -20.39 5.11
C GLU A 139 -20.13 -19.85 4.59
N LYS A 140 -21.25 -20.48 4.95
CA LYS A 140 -22.58 -20.08 4.48
C LYS A 140 -23.16 -18.90 5.24
N TYR A 141 -22.93 -18.83 6.55
CA TYR A 141 -23.61 -17.88 7.44
C TYR A 141 -22.68 -16.92 8.18
N GLY A 142 -21.37 -17.12 8.10
CA GLY A 142 -20.37 -16.38 8.87
C GLY A 142 -19.43 -15.51 8.04
N GLY A 143 -19.75 -15.29 6.75
CA GLY A 143 -19.02 -14.37 5.87
C GLY A 143 -17.63 -14.87 5.43
N ILE A 144 -17.30 -16.14 5.69
CA ILE A 144 -15.99 -16.69 5.35
C ILE A 144 -16.04 -17.32 3.96
N PRO A 145 -15.24 -16.87 3.00
CA PRO A 145 -15.30 -17.42 1.65
C PRO A 145 -14.80 -18.87 1.66
N SER A 146 -15.59 -19.74 1.04
CA SER A 146 -15.24 -21.15 0.83
C SER A 146 -13.96 -21.28 -0.02
N PRO A 147 -13.24 -22.42 0.04
CA PRO A 147 -12.04 -22.62 -0.78
C PRO A 147 -12.30 -22.43 -2.27
N LEU A 148 -13.48 -22.87 -2.74
CA LEU A 148 -13.89 -22.72 -4.13
C LEU A 148 -14.10 -21.25 -4.50
N GLU A 149 -14.78 -20.47 -3.65
CA GLU A 149 -14.95 -19.02 -3.86
C GLU A 149 -13.61 -18.28 -3.84
N ARG A 150 -12.69 -18.66 -2.93
CA ARG A 150 -11.35 -18.08 -2.88
C ARG A 150 -10.59 -18.34 -4.18
N ILE A 151 -10.62 -19.58 -4.69
CA ILE A 151 -9.98 -19.94 -5.97
C ILE A 151 -10.59 -19.14 -7.12
N ASN A 152 -11.93 -19.03 -7.17
CA ASN A 152 -12.61 -18.26 -8.21
C ASN A 152 -12.24 -16.77 -8.14
N LYS A 153 -12.17 -16.20 -6.93
CA LYS A 153 -11.75 -14.81 -6.72
C LYS A 153 -10.29 -14.58 -7.11
N ILE A 154 -9.39 -15.52 -6.82
CA ILE A 154 -7.99 -15.43 -7.26
C ILE A 154 -7.92 -15.43 -8.79
N LYS A 155 -8.64 -16.35 -9.45
CA LYS A 155 -8.69 -16.41 -10.92
C LYS A 155 -9.25 -15.12 -11.54
N THR A 156 -10.31 -14.54 -10.97
CA THR A 156 -10.85 -13.27 -11.48
C THR A 156 -9.87 -12.12 -11.28
N LEU A 157 -9.19 -12.06 -10.13
CA LEU A 157 -8.15 -11.06 -9.85
C LEU A 157 -6.94 -11.21 -10.78
N GLU A 158 -6.52 -12.43 -11.11
CA GLU A 158 -5.44 -12.69 -12.07
C GLU A 158 -5.79 -12.22 -13.48
N ILE A 159 -7.04 -12.47 -13.91
CA ILE A 159 -7.56 -11.99 -15.20
C ILE A 159 -7.60 -10.45 -15.21
N GLU A 160 -8.08 -9.83 -14.14
CA GLU A 160 -8.16 -8.37 -14.02
C GLU A 160 -6.77 -7.73 -14.01
N LYS A 161 -5.83 -8.28 -13.24
CA LYS A 161 -4.42 -7.86 -13.23
C LYS A 161 -3.81 -7.91 -14.62
N SER A 162 -4.06 -8.99 -15.37
CA SER A 162 -3.56 -9.15 -16.74
C SER A 162 -4.16 -8.10 -17.70
N ARG A 163 -5.45 -7.79 -17.56
CA ARG A 163 -6.11 -6.71 -18.32
C ARG A 163 -5.52 -5.34 -17.99
N LEU A 164 -5.26 -5.06 -16.71
CA LEU A 164 -4.65 -3.80 -16.28
C LEU A 164 -3.20 -3.66 -16.75
N MET A 165 -2.41 -4.73 -16.69
CA MET A 165 -1.05 -4.74 -17.24
C MET A 165 -1.05 -4.45 -18.73
N LYS A 166 -1.95 -5.07 -19.50
CA LYS A 166 -2.08 -4.77 -20.93
C LYS A 166 -2.41 -3.29 -21.19
N LYS A 167 -3.36 -2.71 -20.45
CA LYS A 167 -3.68 -1.27 -20.56
C LYS A 167 -2.49 -0.39 -20.19
N TYR A 168 -1.74 -0.77 -19.17
CA TYR A 168 -0.54 -0.05 -18.77
C TYR A 168 0.54 -0.08 -19.86
N ASP A 169 0.76 -1.23 -20.49
CA ASP A 169 1.71 -1.37 -21.59
C ASP A 169 1.27 -0.59 -22.85
N GLU A 170 -0.04 -0.55 -23.14
CA GLU A 170 -0.62 0.31 -24.18
C GLU A 170 -0.37 1.80 -23.85
N LEU A 171 -0.55 2.23 -22.60
CA LEU A 171 -0.28 3.62 -22.19
C LEU A 171 1.22 3.96 -22.23
N LYS A 172 2.07 3.03 -21.82
CA LYS A 172 3.53 3.20 -21.83
C LYS A 172 4.06 3.33 -23.27
N THR A 173 3.46 2.62 -24.21
CA THR A 173 3.82 2.69 -25.63
C THR A 173 3.24 3.92 -26.33
N THR A 174 2.17 4.54 -25.83
CA THR A 174 1.70 5.83 -26.33
C THR A 174 2.65 6.97 -25.94
N ASN A 175 3.64 7.25 -26.80
CA ASN A 175 4.35 8.50 -27.16
C ASN A 175 4.60 9.66 -26.17
N ILE A 176 4.18 9.61 -24.91
CA ILE A 176 4.37 10.68 -23.93
C ILE A 176 5.86 10.93 -23.69
N CYS A 177 6.67 9.87 -23.69
CA CYS A 177 8.14 9.99 -23.60
C CYS A 177 8.75 10.64 -24.86
N HIS A 178 8.19 10.38 -26.04
CA HIS A 178 8.81 10.80 -27.30
C HIS A 178 8.68 12.31 -27.57
N TRP A 179 7.65 12.96 -27.00
CA TRP A 179 7.46 14.42 -27.09
C TRP A 179 8.09 15.18 -25.91
N LEU A 180 8.14 14.58 -24.72
CA LEU A 180 8.75 15.22 -23.55
C LEU A 180 10.27 15.39 -23.69
N ILE A 181 10.97 14.44 -24.30
CA ILE A 181 12.43 14.51 -24.52
C ILE A 181 12.82 15.72 -25.41
N PRO A 182 12.27 15.93 -26.61
CA PRO A 182 12.64 17.09 -27.43
C PRO A 182 12.23 18.42 -26.79
N ILE A 183 11.08 18.47 -26.10
CA ILE A 183 10.63 19.68 -25.39
C ILE A 183 11.61 20.05 -24.27
N THR A 184 12.04 19.08 -23.46
CA THR A 184 13.00 19.31 -22.36
C THR A 184 14.38 19.72 -22.88
N VAL A 185 14.86 19.10 -23.96
CA VAL A 185 16.12 19.49 -24.62
C VAL A 185 16.04 20.90 -25.20
N ALA A 186 14.93 21.27 -25.86
CA ALA A 186 14.74 22.61 -26.40
C ALA A 186 14.71 23.70 -25.31
N LEU A 187 14.06 23.42 -24.18
CA LEU A 187 14.05 24.30 -23.00
C LEU A 187 15.46 24.49 -22.42
N LEU A 188 16.24 23.42 -22.31
CA LEU A 188 17.64 23.46 -21.85
C LEU A 188 18.52 24.32 -22.77
N LEU A 189 18.40 24.14 -24.08
CA LEU A 189 19.14 24.94 -25.07
C LEU A 189 18.74 26.42 -25.04
N LEU A 190 17.46 26.73 -24.86
CA LEU A 190 16.96 28.10 -24.72
C LEU A 190 17.56 28.79 -23.49
N ILE A 191 17.58 28.10 -22.35
CA ILE A 191 18.17 28.62 -21.09
C ILE A 191 19.67 28.88 -21.29
N LEU A 192 20.40 27.95 -21.91
CA LEU A 192 21.82 28.11 -22.22
C LEU A 192 22.05 29.31 -23.14
N TYR A 193 21.23 29.47 -24.17
CA TYR A 193 21.31 30.59 -25.11
C TYR A 193 21.11 31.94 -24.40
N VAL A 194 20.06 32.07 -23.57
CA VAL A 194 19.79 33.29 -22.81
C VAL A 194 20.95 33.60 -21.85
N PHE A 195 21.54 32.58 -21.24
CA PHE A 195 22.69 32.73 -20.36
C PHE A 195 23.93 33.26 -21.10
N LEU A 196 24.25 32.68 -22.25
CA LEU A 196 25.37 33.10 -23.09
C LEU A 196 25.15 34.51 -23.65
N ALA A 197 23.96 34.81 -24.17
CA ALA A 197 23.61 36.13 -24.66
C ALA A 197 23.74 37.19 -23.55
N GLY A 198 23.24 36.91 -22.34
CA GLY A 198 23.41 37.78 -21.18
C GLY A 198 24.87 38.01 -20.79
N PHE A 199 25.71 36.98 -20.87
CA PHE A 199 27.15 37.09 -20.66
C PHE A 199 27.83 37.99 -21.70
N PHE A 200 27.56 37.77 -22.99
CA PHE A 200 28.15 38.56 -24.09
C PHE A 200 27.69 40.01 -24.06
N ILE A 201 26.39 40.28 -23.84
CA ILE A 201 25.87 41.65 -23.70
C ILE A 201 26.60 42.36 -22.56
N ARG A 202 26.82 41.70 -21.42
CA ARG A 202 27.55 42.30 -20.30
C ARG A 202 29.00 42.60 -20.67
N LYS A 203 29.69 41.62 -21.24
CA LYS A 203 31.10 41.74 -21.63
C LYS A 203 31.32 42.87 -22.65
N PHE A 204 30.51 42.92 -23.71
CA PHE A 204 30.69 43.89 -24.78
C PHE A 204 30.14 45.28 -24.44
N LYS A 205 28.99 45.39 -23.77
CA LYS A 205 28.35 46.69 -23.55
C LYS A 205 28.94 47.47 -22.38
N TYR A 206 29.40 46.78 -21.34
CA TYR A 206 29.93 47.45 -20.14
C TYR A 206 31.46 47.51 -20.13
N ASN A 207 32.13 46.88 -21.10
CA ASN A 207 33.60 46.85 -21.23
C ASN A 207 34.31 46.47 -19.91
N GLU A 208 33.63 45.66 -19.08
CA GLU A 208 34.19 45.19 -17.82
C GLU A 208 35.06 43.96 -18.11
N ASP A 209 36.29 43.94 -17.58
CA ASP A 209 37.19 42.76 -17.56
C ASP A 209 36.66 41.68 -16.60
N ILE A 210 35.43 41.21 -16.84
CA ILE A 210 34.82 40.16 -16.03
C ILE A 210 35.30 38.81 -16.53
N THR A 211 36.05 38.13 -15.68
CA THR A 211 36.35 36.71 -15.86
C THR A 211 35.09 35.87 -15.64
N TYR A 212 34.95 34.76 -16.37
CA TYR A 212 33.79 33.85 -16.28
C TYR A 212 33.45 33.46 -14.83
N LEU A 213 34.48 33.27 -13.99
CA LEU A 213 34.38 32.98 -12.57
C LEU A 213 33.68 34.10 -11.76
N GLN A 214 33.97 35.38 -12.06
CA GLN A 214 33.34 36.53 -11.41
C GLN A 214 31.87 36.68 -11.82
N PHE A 215 31.54 36.40 -13.09
CA PHE A 215 30.17 36.38 -13.57
C PHE A 215 29.32 35.32 -12.83
N LEU A 216 29.84 34.09 -12.70
CA LEU A 216 29.20 33.02 -11.93
C LEU A 216 29.02 33.37 -10.45
N LYS A 217 30.02 33.99 -9.81
CA LYS A 217 29.90 34.50 -8.44
C LYS A 217 28.79 35.55 -8.30
N SER A 218 28.64 36.45 -9.27
CA SER A 218 27.57 37.46 -9.26
C SER A 218 26.16 36.84 -9.37
N LEU A 219 26.02 35.78 -10.18
CA LEU A 219 24.78 35.03 -10.32
C LEU A 219 24.44 34.26 -9.04
N CYS A 220 25.42 33.63 -8.40
CA CYS A 220 25.24 33.00 -7.08
C CYS A 220 24.86 34.01 -5.99
N ALA A 221 25.44 35.22 -6.01
CA ALA A 221 25.04 36.30 -5.10
C ALA A 221 23.61 36.81 -5.39
N PHE A 222 23.21 36.87 -6.66
CA PHE A 222 21.84 37.18 -7.05
C PHE A 222 20.84 36.11 -6.58
N ARG A 223 21.24 34.83 -6.59
CA ARG A 223 20.44 33.71 -6.05
C ARG A 223 20.27 33.80 -4.53
N ARG A 224 21.33 34.14 -3.77
CA ARG A 224 21.22 34.39 -2.31
C ARG A 224 20.24 35.53 -1.99
N ASN A 225 20.26 36.60 -2.77
CA ASN A 225 19.32 37.72 -2.60
C ASN A 225 17.87 37.36 -2.97
N LEU A 226 17.63 36.33 -3.77
CA LEU A 226 16.27 35.82 -4.06
C LEU A 226 15.71 34.98 -2.90
N TYR A 227 16.56 34.20 -2.22
CA TYR A 227 16.15 33.45 -1.02
C TYR A 227 15.99 34.34 0.22
N GLN A 228 16.65 35.51 0.27
CA GLN A 228 16.44 36.49 1.34
C GLN A 228 15.13 37.27 1.25
N VAL A 229 14.43 37.24 0.12
CA VAL A 229 13.13 37.93 -0.06
C VAL A 229 11.95 37.12 0.52
N SER A 230 12.18 35.92 1.07
CA SER A 230 11.12 35.11 1.70
C SER A 230 11.26 34.95 3.23
N CYS A 231 11.99 35.84 3.91
CA CYS A 231 12.08 35.84 5.37
C CYS A 231 11.84 37.22 6.02
N GLU A 232 11.13 38.15 5.35
CA GLU A 232 10.52 39.29 6.04
C GLU A 232 9.10 38.89 6.45
N GLY A 233 9.02 38.05 7.48
CA GLY A 233 7.75 37.53 7.97
C GLY A 233 7.92 36.51 9.08
N LYS A 234 8.33 37.01 10.24
CA LYS A 234 8.42 36.38 11.58
C LYS A 234 9.77 35.80 11.97
N ASP A 235 10.26 36.38 13.06
CA ASP A 235 11.38 35.99 13.90
C ASP A 235 11.46 34.49 14.14
N LEU A 236 12.46 33.84 13.53
CA LEU A 236 13.03 32.62 14.10
C LEU A 236 14.54 32.63 13.85
N CYS A 237 15.25 33.25 14.80
CA CYS A 237 16.70 33.12 14.92
C CYS A 237 17.07 31.67 15.26
N LEU A 238 17.32 30.83 14.26
CA LEU A 238 18.13 29.62 14.46
C LEU A 238 19.60 30.00 14.47
N ARG A 239 20.07 30.35 15.67
CA ARG A 239 21.48 30.50 16.03
C ARG A 239 22.12 29.11 15.94
N ALA A 240 22.75 28.80 14.81
CA ALA A 240 23.59 27.62 14.66
C ALA A 240 24.88 27.83 15.47
N ASN A 241 24.82 27.58 16.77
CA ASN A 241 26.01 27.43 17.60
C ASN A 241 26.65 26.08 17.27
N ALA A 242 27.72 26.12 16.48
CA ALA A 242 28.66 25.01 16.38
C ALA A 242 29.44 24.90 17.70
N SER A 243 28.85 24.23 18.70
CA SER A 243 29.60 23.81 19.89
C SER A 243 30.33 22.51 19.59
N PHE A 244 31.63 22.64 19.34
CA PHE A 244 32.60 21.56 19.33
C PHE A 244 32.65 20.91 20.72
N SER A 245 31.87 19.85 20.94
CA SER A 245 31.96 19.03 22.14
C SER A 245 32.89 17.84 21.90
N LYS A 246 34.16 17.99 22.30
CA LYS A 246 35.08 16.88 22.59
C LYS A 246 34.39 15.91 23.55
N ARG A 247 33.99 14.72 23.08
CA ARG A 247 33.73 13.58 23.97
C ARG A 247 34.88 12.59 23.89
N LYS A 248 35.47 12.43 25.07
CA LYS A 248 36.52 11.50 25.47
C LYS A 248 36.22 10.07 25.04
N SER A 249 37.28 9.40 24.63
CA SER A 249 37.47 7.96 24.64
C SER A 249 37.09 7.36 25.99
N GLY A 250 36.16 6.41 25.96
CA GLY A 250 35.80 5.55 27.08
C GLY A 250 35.76 4.11 26.59
N PHE A 251 36.89 3.44 26.78
CA PHE A 251 37.10 2.00 26.71
C PHE A 251 36.05 1.26 27.55
N ILE A 252 35.28 0.32 26.98
CA ILE A 252 34.83 -0.91 27.65
C ILE A 252 34.83 -2.03 26.61
N ALA A 253 35.44 -3.14 27.00
CA ALA A 253 35.69 -4.33 26.22
C ALA A 253 34.62 -5.42 26.46
N LYS A 254 34.52 -6.35 25.48
CA LYS A 254 33.93 -7.71 25.53
C LYS A 254 32.39 -7.75 25.66
N SER A 255 31.65 -8.71 25.08
CA SER A 255 32.00 -10.04 24.56
C SER A 255 31.29 -10.33 23.23
N ALA A 256 31.96 -11.13 22.41
CA ALA A 256 31.35 -11.88 21.32
C ALA A 256 30.56 -13.04 21.90
N ASP A 257 29.35 -13.26 21.40
CA ASP A 257 28.78 -14.60 21.28
C ASP A 257 28.23 -14.74 19.86
N GLU A 258 28.79 -15.74 19.18
CA GLU A 258 28.44 -16.20 17.85
C GLU A 258 27.06 -16.83 17.88
N VAL A 259 26.12 -16.31 17.07
CA VAL A 259 24.97 -17.10 16.62
C VAL A 259 25.15 -17.35 15.14
N SER A 260 25.66 -18.54 14.84
CA SER A 260 25.76 -19.10 13.50
C SER A 260 24.35 -19.32 12.93
N ILE A 261 23.94 -18.50 11.98
CA ILE A 261 22.79 -18.81 11.12
C ILE A 261 23.30 -19.76 10.04
N SER A 262 22.96 -21.03 10.18
CA SER A 262 23.19 -22.09 9.22
C SER A 262 22.50 -21.76 7.88
N ASN A 263 23.26 -21.98 6.81
CA ASN A 263 22.86 -21.77 5.42
C ASN A 263 21.58 -22.57 5.09
N LEU A 264 20.53 -21.84 4.69
CA LEU A 264 19.34 -22.42 4.07
C LEU A 264 19.71 -22.77 2.62
N SER A 265 20.04 -24.03 2.36
CA SER A 265 20.22 -24.54 1.00
C SER A 265 18.86 -24.62 0.31
N ILE A 266 18.55 -23.65 -0.54
CA ILE A 266 17.42 -23.72 -1.47
C ILE A 266 17.81 -24.77 -2.52
N ARG A 267 17.13 -25.92 -2.44
CA ARG A 267 17.20 -26.97 -3.44
C ARG A 267 16.37 -26.51 -4.64
N GLU A 268 17.04 -26.13 -5.71
CA GLU A 268 16.44 -25.95 -7.03
C GLU A 268 16.01 -27.33 -7.53
N ASP A 269 14.72 -27.64 -7.39
CA ASP A 269 14.13 -28.78 -8.09
C ASP A 269 13.89 -28.36 -9.55
N LYS A 270 14.61 -29.07 -10.42
CA LYS A 270 14.66 -28.88 -11.87
C LYS A 270 13.29 -29.03 -12.51
N GLU A 271 13.09 -28.16 -13.50
CA GLU A 271 12.18 -28.34 -14.63
C GLU A 271 12.13 -29.79 -15.10
N ASN A 272 10.92 -30.34 -15.15
CA ASN A 272 10.58 -31.38 -16.11
C ASN A 272 9.51 -30.81 -17.02
N ASP A 273 9.97 -30.43 -18.21
CA ASP A 273 9.17 -30.33 -19.43
C ASP A 273 8.38 -31.63 -19.62
N VAL A 274 7.06 -31.56 -19.54
CA VAL A 274 6.18 -32.56 -20.14
C VAL A 274 5.46 -31.89 -21.28
N ASN A 275 5.86 -32.33 -22.46
CA ASN A 275 5.38 -31.93 -23.77
C ASN A 275 3.85 -31.90 -23.86
N SER A 276 3.38 -30.88 -24.57
CA SER A 276 2.11 -30.88 -25.26
C SER A 276 2.00 -32.09 -26.18
N GLU A 277 1.01 -32.95 -25.97
CA GLU A 277 0.50 -33.80 -27.03
C GLU A 277 -0.98 -33.51 -27.23
N LEU A 278 -1.21 -32.94 -28.40
CA LEU A 278 -2.45 -32.63 -29.09
C LEU A 278 -3.21 -33.94 -29.33
N LEU A 279 -4.46 -34.05 -28.85
CA LEU A 279 -5.37 -35.10 -29.28
C LEU A 279 -6.68 -34.45 -29.76
N ASP A 280 -6.73 -34.26 -31.07
CA ASP A 280 -7.95 -34.16 -31.85
C ASP A 280 -8.68 -35.51 -31.79
N LEU A 281 -9.91 -35.52 -31.28
CA LEU A 281 -10.87 -36.60 -31.53
C LEU A 281 -12.26 -35.98 -31.74
N ASP A 282 -12.55 -35.69 -33.00
CA ASP A 282 -13.90 -35.73 -33.54
C ASP A 282 -14.37 -37.20 -33.54
N GLY A 283 -15.60 -37.44 -33.10
CA GLY A 283 -16.22 -38.76 -33.10
C GLY A 283 -17.63 -38.76 -32.55
N GLU A 284 -18.60 -38.63 -33.45
CA GLU A 284 -20.02 -38.94 -33.24
C GLU A 284 -20.24 -40.31 -32.59
N GLY A 285 -21.18 -40.44 -31.65
CA GLY A 285 -21.64 -41.76 -31.22
C GLY A 285 -22.42 -41.88 -29.92
N ASN A 286 -23.69 -41.46 -29.94
CA ASN A 286 -24.84 -41.96 -29.16
C ASN A 286 -24.90 -41.87 -27.61
N PRO A 287 -26.12 -41.67 -27.05
CA PRO A 287 -26.33 -41.41 -25.63
C PRO A 287 -26.37 -42.69 -24.78
N ILE A 288 -25.59 -42.70 -23.69
CA ILE A 288 -25.68 -43.73 -22.65
C ILE A 288 -26.70 -43.25 -21.60
N SER A 289 -27.89 -43.85 -21.63
CA SER A 289 -28.83 -43.83 -20.52
C SER A 289 -28.38 -44.84 -19.46
N ILE A 290 -28.14 -44.41 -18.22
CA ILE A 290 -28.03 -45.32 -17.07
C ILE A 290 -28.86 -44.77 -15.90
N GLY A 291 -29.96 -45.46 -15.64
CA GLY A 291 -30.32 -45.96 -14.31
C GLY A 291 -30.68 -44.94 -13.23
N LYS A 292 -31.96 -44.55 -13.18
CA LYS A 292 -32.63 -44.19 -11.92
C LYS A 292 -32.74 -45.45 -11.05
N THR A 293 -32.14 -45.45 -9.87
CA THR A 293 -32.46 -46.41 -8.82
C THR A 293 -33.09 -45.67 -7.65
N THR A 294 -34.40 -45.78 -7.56
CA THR A 294 -35.23 -45.32 -6.45
C THR A 294 -35.15 -46.37 -5.35
N ALA A 295 -34.62 -46.03 -4.17
CA ALA A 295 -34.79 -46.83 -2.96
C ALA A 295 -35.72 -46.07 -2.01
N LEU A 296 -36.99 -46.45 -2.06
CA LEU A 296 -38.00 -46.17 -1.04
C LEU A 296 -37.70 -47.07 0.16
N ILE A 297 -37.27 -46.50 1.28
CA ILE A 297 -37.29 -47.18 2.57
C ILE A 297 -38.41 -46.55 3.39
N ASN A 298 -39.44 -47.34 3.61
CA ASN A 298 -40.63 -47.05 4.40
C ASN A 298 -40.36 -47.61 5.81
N TRP A 299 -40.41 -46.76 6.84
CA TRP A 299 -40.41 -47.21 8.23
C TRP A 299 -41.78 -46.90 8.83
N ARG A 300 -42.47 -47.98 9.22
CA ARG A 300 -43.49 -47.97 10.27
C ARG A 300 -42.81 -48.05 11.63
#